data_AF-A0A2A5GUT0-F1
#
_entry.id   AF-A0A2A5GUT0-F1
#
_cell.length_a   1.000
_cell.length_b   1.000
_cell.length_c   1.000
_cell.angle_alpha   90.00
_cell.angle_beta   90.00
_cell.angle_gamma   90.00
#
_symmetry.space_group_name_H-M   'P 1'
#
loop_
_entity.id
_entity.type
_entity.pdbx_description
1 polymer ?
#
loop_
_entity_poly.entity_id
_entity_poly.type
_entity_poly.pdbx_seq_one_letter_code
_entity_poly.pdbx_strand_id
1 'polypeptide(L)'
;MKLITEENFDVKCITETLEEGKQSNLYIEGLFMQGDKPNKNGRIYPSAILEKQMNSYNENFILKNRSLGELNHPSGPTINLDKVSHMIVEMKKDGSDFYGKAKILDTPMGNIARKLIEGGASLGVSTRGLGSVKPSGGVMVVQEDFVLNTIDIVAQPSAQGAWVNGIMENVEWIYEGSELKRMVLEEIKEDLDKANLTEEEILENFEKFLKTL
;
A
#
# COMPACT_ATOMS: atom_id res chain seq x y z
N MET A 1 14.35 -0.98 6.10
CA MET A 1 13.20 -1.73 5.54
C MET A 1 12.79 -1.09 4.21
N LYS A 2 12.12 -1.84 3.33
CA LYS A 2 11.59 -1.30 2.06
C LYS A 2 10.09 -1.08 2.16
N LEU A 3 9.58 -0.06 1.46
CA LEU A 3 8.15 0.06 1.19
C LEU A 3 7.81 -0.89 0.02
N ILE A 4 6.95 -1.85 0.30
CA ILE A 4 6.58 -2.92 -0.61
C ILE A 4 5.10 -2.74 -0.95
N THR A 5 4.80 -2.69 -2.25
CA THR A 5 3.42 -2.57 -2.74
C THR A 5 3.06 -3.77 -3.61
N GLU A 6 1.83 -4.25 -3.49
CA GLU A 6 1.34 -5.35 -4.31
C GLU A 6 -0.09 -5.12 -4.77
N GLU A 7 -0.30 -5.15 -6.08
CA GLU A 7 -1.56 -4.81 -6.73
C GLU A 7 -2.35 -6.05 -7.16
N ASN A 8 -3.64 -6.06 -6.87
CA ASN A 8 -4.58 -7.10 -7.25
C ASN A 8 -5.81 -6.50 -7.94
N PHE A 9 -6.24 -7.13 -9.04
CA PHE A 9 -7.37 -6.67 -9.85
C PHE A 9 -8.50 -7.70 -9.93
N ASP A 10 -8.37 -8.82 -9.21
CA ASP A 10 -9.46 -9.78 -9.05
C ASP A 10 -10.40 -9.32 -7.92
N VAL A 11 -11.00 -8.16 -8.14
CA VAL A 11 -11.98 -7.54 -7.25
C VAL A 11 -13.22 -7.12 -8.03
N LYS A 12 -14.36 -7.12 -7.35
CA LYS A 12 -15.66 -6.79 -7.92
C LYS A 12 -16.30 -5.70 -7.10
N CYS A 13 -17.01 -4.81 -7.78
CA CYS A 13 -17.83 -3.81 -7.13
C CYS A 13 -19.19 -4.40 -6.81
N ILE A 14 -19.62 -4.26 -5.56
CA ILE A 14 -20.94 -4.71 -5.08
C ILE A 14 -21.66 -3.55 -4.41
N THR A 15 -22.97 -3.46 -4.63
CA THR A 15 -23.82 -2.45 -4.01
C THR A 15 -24.78 -3.14 -3.05
N GLU A 16 -24.81 -2.72 -1.79
CA GLU A 16 -25.77 -3.19 -0.81
C GLU A 16 -26.74 -2.07 -0.46
N THR A 17 -28.03 -2.34 -0.61
CA THR A 17 -29.08 -1.39 -0.22
C THR A 17 -29.44 -1.60 1.25
N LEU A 18 -29.26 -0.56 2.05
CA LEU A 18 -29.68 -0.56 3.45
C LEU A 18 -31.14 -0.09 3.55
N GLU A 19 -32.11 -1.00 3.39
CA GLU A 19 -33.56 -0.71 3.46
C GLU A 19 -34.10 0.22 2.34
N GLU A 20 -35.42 0.12 2.06
CA GLU A 20 -36.09 0.99 1.10
C GLU A 20 -36.00 2.46 1.54
N GLY A 21 -35.21 3.25 0.81
CA GLY A 21 -35.14 4.71 0.96
C GLY A 21 -33.85 5.28 1.57
N LYS A 22 -32.86 4.47 1.98
CA LYS A 22 -31.54 4.98 2.40
C LYS A 22 -30.47 4.77 1.33
N GLN A 23 -29.39 5.54 1.48
CA GLN A 23 -28.22 5.53 0.61
C GLN A 23 -27.59 4.12 0.58
N SER A 24 -27.41 3.58 -0.62
CA SER A 24 -26.76 2.29 -0.82
C SER A 24 -25.26 2.40 -0.49
N ASN A 25 -24.73 1.40 0.21
CA ASN A 25 -23.30 1.29 0.40
C ASN A 25 -22.69 0.64 -0.84
N LEU A 26 -21.60 1.22 -1.34
CA LEU A 26 -20.78 0.65 -2.40
C LEU A 26 -19.57 -0.01 -1.76
N TYR A 27 -19.25 -1.22 -2.18
CA TYR A 27 -18.07 -1.94 -1.74
C TYR A 27 -17.27 -2.47 -2.92
N ILE A 28 -15.98 -2.69 -2.65
CA ILE A 28 -15.07 -3.48 -3.49
C ILE A 28 -14.75 -4.76 -2.70
N GLU A 29 -15.00 -5.91 -3.29
CA GLU A 29 -14.79 -7.22 -2.66
C GLU A 29 -14.04 -8.16 -3.62
N GLY A 30 -13.05 -8.89 -3.10
CA GLY A 30 -12.30 -9.87 -3.88
C GLY A 30 -10.95 -10.18 -3.27
N LEU A 31 -10.00 -10.60 -4.11
CA LEU A 31 -8.66 -11.00 -3.68
C LEU A 31 -7.80 -9.76 -3.39
N PHE A 32 -7.36 -9.61 -2.14
CA PHE A 32 -6.52 -8.49 -1.72
C PHE A 32 -5.05 -8.87 -1.64
N MET A 33 -4.73 -10.08 -1.18
CA MET A 33 -3.36 -10.60 -1.12
C MET A 33 -3.33 -12.06 -1.56
N GLN A 34 -2.20 -12.49 -2.11
CA GLN A 34 -1.96 -13.88 -2.50
C GLN A 34 -0.61 -14.35 -1.96
N GLY A 35 -0.62 -15.47 -1.27
CA GLY A 35 0.55 -16.11 -0.70
C GLY A 35 1.10 -17.27 -1.55
N ASP A 36 2.33 -17.67 -1.23
CA ASP A 36 3.07 -18.82 -1.75
C ASP A 36 3.26 -18.89 -3.29
N LYS A 37 2.88 -17.82 -4.01
CA LYS A 37 3.05 -17.71 -5.46
C LYS A 37 3.89 -16.47 -5.81
N PRO A 38 4.76 -16.55 -6.84
CA PRO A 38 5.43 -15.38 -7.37
C PRO A 38 4.39 -14.41 -7.93
N ASN A 39 4.47 -13.17 -7.47
CA ASN A 39 3.67 -12.10 -8.00
C ASN A 39 4.33 -11.44 -9.23
N LYS A 40 3.72 -10.38 -9.77
CA LYS A 40 4.24 -9.69 -10.96
C LYS A 40 5.59 -9.01 -10.74
N ASN A 41 5.90 -8.66 -9.49
CA ASN A 41 7.17 -8.09 -9.07
C ASN A 41 8.24 -9.17 -8.76
N GLY A 42 7.97 -10.44 -9.09
CA GLY A 42 8.88 -11.56 -8.83
C GLY A 42 9.03 -11.89 -7.34
N ARG A 43 8.05 -11.50 -6.51
CA ARG A 43 8.08 -11.71 -5.06
C ARG A 43 7.16 -12.84 -4.63
N ILE A 44 7.60 -13.59 -3.62
CA ILE A 44 6.76 -14.55 -2.91
C ILE A 44 6.52 -14.02 -1.49
N TYR A 45 5.25 -13.97 -1.11
CA TYR A 45 4.82 -13.74 0.26
C TYR A 45 4.47 -15.09 0.88
N PRO A 46 5.21 -15.60 1.88
CA PRO A 46 4.81 -16.80 2.60
C PRO A 46 3.42 -16.61 3.22
N SER A 47 2.49 -17.55 3.00
CA SER A 47 1.10 -17.40 3.48
C SER A 47 1.01 -17.27 5.00
N ALA A 48 1.92 -17.89 5.74
CA ALA A 48 1.99 -17.74 7.21
C ALA A 48 2.28 -16.29 7.64
N ILE A 49 3.11 -15.56 6.88
CA ILE A 49 3.39 -14.14 7.13
C ILE A 49 2.15 -13.31 6.82
N LEU A 50 1.50 -13.55 5.67
CA LEU A 50 0.27 -12.84 5.30
C LEU A 50 -0.86 -13.09 6.28
N GLU A 51 -1.03 -14.31 6.78
CA GLU A 51 -2.04 -14.65 7.77
C GLU A 51 -1.81 -13.95 9.11
N LYS A 52 -0.55 -13.91 9.57
CA LYS A 52 -0.18 -13.13 10.76
C LYS A 52 -0.51 -11.64 10.56
N GLN A 53 -0.19 -11.08 9.40
CA GLN A 53 -0.46 -9.68 9.09
C GLN A 53 -1.96 -9.39 8.95
N MET A 54 -2.73 -10.27 8.31
CA MET A 54 -4.19 -10.16 8.22
C MET A 54 -4.83 -10.17 9.62
N ASN A 55 -4.43 -11.10 10.50
CA ASN A 55 -4.98 -11.17 11.85
C ASN A 55 -4.65 -9.91 12.66
N SER A 56 -3.39 -9.46 12.62
CA SER A 56 -2.98 -8.20 13.23
C SER A 56 -3.75 -7.01 12.66
N TYR A 57 -3.97 -6.99 11.34
CA TYR A 57 -4.69 -5.91 10.67
C TYR A 57 -6.17 -5.87 11.08
N ASN A 58 -6.81 -7.04 11.14
CA ASN A 58 -8.18 -7.20 11.64
C ASN A 58 -8.31 -6.65 13.07
N GLU A 59 -7.44 -7.08 13.98
CA GLU A 59 -7.49 -6.69 15.39
C GLU A 59 -7.19 -5.20 15.63
N ASN A 60 -6.20 -4.65 14.92
CA ASN A 60 -5.70 -3.31 15.18
C ASN A 60 -6.40 -2.22 14.38
N PHE A 61 -6.94 -2.56 13.21
CA PHE A 61 -7.54 -1.58 12.30
C PHE A 61 -9.02 -1.86 12.04
N ILE A 62 -9.39 -3.04 11.55
CA ILE A 62 -10.80 -3.31 11.15
C ILE A 62 -11.74 -3.27 12.35
N LEU A 63 -11.47 -4.06 13.40
CA LEU A 63 -12.33 -4.11 14.60
C LEU A 63 -12.44 -2.76 15.33
N LYS A 64 -11.47 -1.86 15.09
CA LYS A 64 -11.40 -0.53 15.70
C LYS A 64 -11.88 0.58 14.75
N ASN A 65 -12.38 0.26 13.55
CA ASN A 65 -12.78 1.21 12.51
C ASN A 65 -11.66 2.20 12.10
N ARG A 66 -10.42 1.72 11.99
CA ARG A 66 -9.22 2.50 11.65
C ARG A 66 -8.53 2.04 10.35
N SER A 67 -9.11 1.08 9.64
CA SER A 67 -8.62 0.48 8.39
C SER A 67 -8.89 1.38 7.18
N LEU A 68 -8.41 2.62 7.23
CA LEU A 68 -8.57 3.58 6.13
C LEU A 68 -7.61 3.27 4.99
N GLY A 69 -8.10 3.42 3.76
CA GLY A 69 -7.31 3.31 2.53
C GLY A 69 -7.49 4.52 1.63
N GLU A 70 -6.49 4.79 0.80
CA GLU A 70 -6.44 5.95 -0.08
C GLU A 70 -6.95 5.62 -1.50
N LEU A 71 -7.32 6.65 -2.25
CA LEU A 71 -7.49 6.52 -3.71
C LEU A 71 -6.16 6.89 -4.38
N ASN A 72 -5.62 5.91 -5.11
CA ASN A 72 -4.30 5.94 -5.72
C ASN A 72 -3.15 5.95 -4.69
N HIS A 73 -1.93 5.70 -5.17
CA HIS A 73 -0.74 5.59 -4.32
C HIS A 73 -0.15 6.94 -3.95
N PRO A 74 0.05 7.25 -2.65
CA PRO A 74 0.94 8.32 -2.22
C PRO A 74 2.40 7.81 -2.16
N SER A 75 3.34 8.74 -1.97
CA SER A 75 4.78 8.48 -1.94
C SER A 75 5.30 7.89 -0.61
N GLY A 76 4.44 7.37 0.27
CA GLY A 76 4.85 6.97 1.62
C GLY A 76 4.03 5.85 2.29
N PRO A 77 4.51 5.34 3.43
CA PRO A 77 3.89 4.25 4.20
C PRO A 77 2.71 4.70 5.08
N THR A 78 2.59 6.01 5.34
CA THR A 78 1.56 6.59 6.19
C THR A 78 0.33 7.00 5.39
N ILE A 79 -0.84 6.90 6.00
CA ILE A 79 -2.10 7.30 5.37
C ILE A 79 -2.23 8.83 5.35
N ASN A 80 -2.53 9.40 4.18
CA ASN A 80 -2.97 10.78 4.08
C ASN A 80 -4.50 10.87 4.20
N LEU A 81 -4.99 11.50 5.27
CA LEU A 81 -6.44 11.63 5.52
C LEU A 81 -7.19 12.38 4.41
N ASP A 82 -6.54 13.33 3.73
CA ASP A 82 -7.14 14.07 2.60
C ASP A 82 -7.36 13.17 1.36
N LYS A 83 -6.66 12.04 1.32
CA LYS A 83 -6.69 11.08 0.21
C LYS A 83 -7.53 9.83 0.50
N VAL A 84 -8.05 9.71 1.72
CA VAL A 84 -8.85 8.56 2.16
C VAL A 84 -10.12 8.44 1.32
N SER A 85 -10.36 7.25 0.78
CA SER A 85 -11.50 6.96 -0.11
C SER A 85 -12.38 5.82 0.39
N HIS A 86 -11.84 4.92 1.20
CA HIS A 86 -12.54 3.73 1.64
C HIS A 86 -12.04 3.23 3.00
N MET A 87 -12.77 2.27 3.55
CA MET A 87 -12.41 1.57 4.77
C MET A 87 -12.54 0.06 4.56
N ILE A 88 -11.54 -0.71 4.97
CA ILE A 88 -11.60 -2.18 4.91
C ILE A 88 -12.49 -2.66 6.06
N VAL A 89 -13.56 -3.39 5.73
CA VAL A 89 -14.56 -3.85 6.70
C VAL A 89 -14.46 -5.34 6.99
N GLU A 90 -13.78 -6.10 6.13
CA GLU A 90 -13.61 -7.54 6.31
C GLU A 90 -12.33 -8.02 5.60
N MET A 91 -11.63 -8.97 6.22
CA MET A 91 -10.62 -9.80 5.56
C MET A 91 -10.73 -11.24 6.04
N LYS A 92 -10.60 -12.19 5.11
CA LYS A 92 -10.70 -13.63 5.33
C LYS A 92 -9.65 -14.36 4.50
N LYS A 93 -9.19 -15.50 5.01
CA LYS A 93 -8.26 -16.39 4.31
C LYS A 93 -9.02 -17.58 3.73
N ASP A 94 -8.67 -17.95 2.50
CA ASP A 94 -9.05 -19.20 1.87
C ASP A 94 -7.80 -19.84 1.24
N GLY A 95 -7.29 -20.92 1.83
CA GLY A 95 -6.02 -21.51 1.41
C GLY A 95 -4.85 -20.53 1.51
N SER A 96 -4.23 -20.20 0.39
CA SER A 96 -3.15 -19.19 0.29
C SER A 96 -3.65 -17.84 -0.23
N ASP A 97 -4.95 -17.69 -0.44
CA ASP A 97 -5.58 -16.48 -0.96
C ASP A 97 -6.28 -15.71 0.18
N PHE A 98 -6.16 -14.37 0.16
CA PHE A 98 -6.69 -13.50 1.21
C PHE A 98 -7.70 -12.54 0.60
N TYR A 99 -8.96 -12.81 0.87
CA TYR A 99 -10.09 -12.04 0.39
C TYR A 99 -10.39 -10.89 1.35
N GLY A 100 -10.83 -9.76 0.81
CA GLY A 100 -11.25 -8.63 1.61
C GLY A 100 -12.41 -7.87 0.99
N LYS A 101 -13.02 -7.03 1.83
CA LYS A 101 -14.14 -6.17 1.50
C LYS A 101 -13.86 -4.75 1.98
N ALA A 102 -13.95 -3.79 1.07
CA ALA A 102 -13.71 -2.39 1.30
C ALA A 102 -14.98 -1.59 1.07
N LYS A 103 -15.44 -0.82 2.06
CA LYS A 103 -16.56 0.11 1.94
C LYS A 103 -16.07 1.45 1.40
N ILE A 104 -16.65 1.91 0.29
CA ILE A 104 -16.39 3.25 -0.25
C ILE A 104 -17.03 4.29 0.67
N LEU A 105 -16.23 5.23 1.15
CA LEU A 105 -16.65 6.30 2.06
C LEU A 105 -17.24 7.49 1.28
N ASP A 106 -17.99 8.33 1.97
CA ASP A 106 -18.50 9.60 1.44
C ASP A 106 -17.48 10.73 1.66
N THR A 107 -16.27 10.51 1.17
CA THR A 107 -15.20 11.52 1.14
C THR A 107 -15.05 12.05 -0.28
N PRO A 108 -14.35 13.18 -0.52
CA PRO A 108 -14.06 13.63 -1.87
C PRO A 108 -13.42 12.54 -2.75
N MET A 109 -12.43 11.81 -2.21
CA MET A 109 -11.80 10.71 -2.94
C MET A 109 -12.70 9.47 -3.07
N GLY A 110 -13.51 9.15 -2.05
CA GLY A 110 -14.48 8.05 -2.14
C GLY A 110 -15.54 8.31 -3.21
N ASN A 111 -15.99 9.56 -3.34
CA ASN A 111 -16.91 9.97 -4.39
C ASN A 111 -16.28 9.94 -5.79
N ILE A 112 -15.00 10.27 -5.92
CA ILE A 112 -14.27 10.06 -7.18
C ILE A 112 -14.23 8.57 -7.51
N ALA A 113 -13.82 7.70 -6.58
CA ALA A 113 -13.78 6.25 -6.78
C ALA A 113 -15.15 5.70 -7.20
N ARG A 114 -16.22 6.13 -6.51
CA ARG A 114 -17.60 5.79 -6.84
C ARG A 114 -17.97 6.19 -8.27
N LYS A 115 -17.68 7.42 -8.67
CA LYS A 115 -18.00 7.92 -10.02
C LYS A 115 -17.18 7.23 -11.11
N LEU A 116 -15.95 6.83 -10.83
CA LEU A 116 -15.15 6.03 -11.74
C LEU A 116 -15.79 4.64 -11.95
N ILE A 117 -16.19 3.97 -10.87
CA ILE A 117 -16.89 2.68 -10.94
C ILE A 117 -18.21 2.80 -11.71
N GLU A 118 -19.03 3.81 -11.40
CA GLU A 118 -20.29 4.08 -12.12
C GLU A 118 -20.06 4.37 -13.61
N GLY A 119 -18.93 5.01 -13.95
CA GLY A 119 -18.49 5.25 -15.33
C GLY A 119 -17.94 4.01 -16.05
N GLY A 120 -17.89 2.85 -15.39
CA GLY A 120 -17.41 1.59 -15.95
C GLY A 120 -15.90 1.38 -15.83
N ALA A 121 -15.19 2.18 -15.02
CA ALA A 121 -13.77 1.95 -14.77
C ALA A 121 -13.56 0.68 -13.94
N SER A 122 -12.54 -0.11 -14.32
CA SER A 122 -12.08 -1.25 -13.54
C SER A 122 -11.03 -0.77 -12.53
N LEU A 123 -11.35 -0.90 -11.24
CA LEU A 123 -10.44 -0.58 -10.15
C LEU A 123 -9.92 -1.87 -9.52
N GLY A 124 -8.67 -1.84 -9.08
CA GLY A 124 -8.05 -2.86 -8.26
C GLY A 124 -7.81 -2.36 -6.85
N VAL A 125 -7.17 -3.21 -6.07
CA VAL A 125 -6.61 -2.86 -4.78
C VAL A 125 -5.10 -3.00 -4.80
N SER A 126 -4.42 -2.31 -3.91
CA SER A 126 -3.00 -2.49 -3.71
C SER A 126 -2.66 -2.45 -2.24
N THR A 127 -2.00 -3.48 -1.76
CA THR A 127 -1.46 -3.47 -0.40
C THR A 127 -0.20 -2.63 -0.35
N ARG A 128 0.01 -1.94 0.77
CA ARG A 128 1.25 -1.26 1.14
C ARG A 128 1.73 -1.81 2.46
N GLY A 129 3.00 -2.20 2.52
CA GLY A 129 3.62 -2.68 3.75
C GLY A 129 5.11 -2.38 3.81
N LEU A 130 5.67 -2.41 5.01
CA LEU A 130 7.11 -2.26 5.24
C LEU A 130 7.71 -3.61 5.57
N GLY A 131 8.83 -3.97 4.95
CA GLY A 131 9.52 -5.20 5.30
C GLY A 131 10.82 -5.40 4.55
N SER A 132 11.48 -6.50 4.85
CA SER A 132 12.67 -6.95 4.13
C SER A 132 12.31 -8.01 3.09
N VAL A 133 13.12 -8.11 2.04
CA VAL A 133 13.04 -9.15 1.01
C VAL A 133 14.40 -9.80 0.83
N LYS A 134 14.45 -11.12 0.63
CA LYS A 134 15.70 -11.85 0.37
C LYS A 134 15.59 -12.65 -0.93
N PRO A 135 16.65 -12.69 -1.76
CA PRO A 135 16.67 -13.53 -2.94
C PRO A 135 16.69 -15.02 -2.53
N SER A 136 15.88 -15.83 -3.19
CA SER A 136 15.88 -17.30 -3.05
C SER A 136 15.42 -17.91 -4.38
N GLY A 137 16.24 -18.74 -5.01
CA GLY A 137 15.84 -19.47 -6.22
C GLY A 137 15.35 -18.61 -7.40
N GLY A 138 15.87 -17.39 -7.55
CA GLY A 138 15.48 -16.47 -8.63
C GLY A 138 14.22 -15.62 -8.35
N VAL A 139 13.63 -15.74 -7.16
CA VAL A 139 12.52 -14.89 -6.68
C VAL A 139 12.93 -14.14 -5.41
N MET A 140 12.20 -13.07 -5.09
CA MET A 140 12.39 -12.30 -3.87
C MET A 140 11.39 -12.74 -2.80
N VAL A 141 11.84 -13.35 -1.72
CA VAL A 141 10.96 -13.82 -0.64
C VAL A 141 10.83 -12.74 0.43
N VAL A 142 9.58 -12.37 0.74
CA VAL A 142 9.25 -11.43 1.82
C VAL A 142 9.55 -12.07 3.18
N GLN A 143 10.18 -11.30 4.07
CA GLN A 143 10.67 -11.78 5.37
C GLN A 143 9.68 -11.52 6.50
N GLU A 144 9.93 -12.13 7.66
CA GLU A 144 9.02 -12.10 8.83
C GLU A 144 8.81 -10.72 9.46
N ASP A 145 9.66 -9.75 9.12
CA ASP A 145 9.57 -8.35 9.53
C ASP A 145 8.57 -7.53 8.69
N PHE A 146 7.90 -8.17 7.72
CA PHE A 146 6.86 -7.52 6.93
C PHE A 146 5.66 -7.12 7.80
N VAL A 147 5.24 -5.86 7.69
CA VAL A 147 4.08 -5.28 8.33
C VAL A 147 3.15 -4.71 7.27
N LEU A 148 1.90 -5.17 7.24
CA LEU A 148 0.86 -4.60 6.38
C LEU A 148 0.39 -3.26 6.98
N ASN A 149 0.55 -2.17 6.23
CA ASN A 149 0.18 -0.83 6.68
C ASN A 149 -1.24 -0.46 6.22
N THR A 150 -1.54 -0.63 4.93
CA THR A 150 -2.84 -0.28 4.36
C THR A 150 -3.10 -0.98 3.02
N ILE A 151 -4.32 -0.85 2.53
CA ILE A 151 -4.80 -1.37 1.26
C ILE A 151 -5.49 -0.19 0.56
N ASP A 152 -5.02 0.16 -0.62
CA ASP A 152 -5.51 1.32 -1.39
C ASP A 152 -6.28 0.89 -2.63
N ILE A 153 -7.12 1.78 -3.14
CA ILE A 153 -7.79 1.58 -4.43
C ILE A 153 -6.90 2.14 -5.53
N VAL A 154 -6.61 1.34 -6.54
CA VAL A 154 -5.77 1.72 -7.69
C VAL A 154 -6.50 1.51 -8.99
N ALA A 155 -6.16 2.28 -10.01
CA ALA A 155 -6.68 2.05 -11.36
C ALA A 155 -5.95 0.87 -12.00
N GLN A 156 -6.68 0.03 -12.74
CA GLN A 156 -6.04 -1.00 -13.55
C GLN A 156 -5.20 -0.36 -14.67
N PRO A 157 -3.94 -0.76 -14.86
CA PRO A 157 -3.12 -0.24 -15.96
C PRO A 157 -3.78 -0.49 -17.32
N SER A 158 -3.65 0.49 -18.23
CA SER A 158 -4.29 0.48 -19.54
C SER A 158 -3.64 -0.47 -20.57
N ALA A 159 -2.45 -1.03 -20.27
CA ALA A 159 -1.75 -1.94 -21.16
C ALA A 159 -1.05 -3.07 -20.39
N GLN A 160 -0.98 -4.26 -21.00
CA GLN A 160 -0.12 -5.36 -20.52
C GLN A 160 1.33 -4.86 -20.49
N GLY A 161 1.91 -4.74 -19.29
CA GLY A 161 3.29 -4.27 -19.11
C GLY A 161 3.42 -2.81 -18.66
N ALA A 162 2.32 -2.04 -18.59
CA ALA A 162 2.31 -0.70 -17.97
C ALA A 162 2.24 -0.80 -16.42
N TRP A 163 2.92 -1.80 -15.85
CA TRP A 163 3.04 -1.98 -14.42
C TRP A 163 4.11 -1.02 -13.93
N VAL A 164 3.75 -0.19 -12.96
CA VAL A 164 4.74 0.60 -12.25
C VAL A 164 5.40 -0.35 -11.26
N ASN A 165 6.61 -0.82 -11.56
CA ASN A 165 7.48 -1.39 -10.52
C ASN A 165 7.52 -0.36 -9.39
N GLY A 166 7.25 -0.76 -8.15
CA GLY A 166 7.09 0.18 -7.04
C GLY A 166 8.25 1.18 -7.00
N ILE A 167 8.01 2.41 -7.46
CA ILE A 167 9.06 3.43 -7.68
C ILE A 167 9.84 3.67 -6.38
N MET A 168 9.19 3.42 -5.24
CA MET A 168 9.71 3.63 -3.89
C MET A 168 10.37 2.39 -3.26
N GLU A 169 10.47 1.26 -3.94
CA GLU A 169 11.16 0.06 -3.43
C GLU A 169 12.68 0.27 -3.28
N ASN A 170 13.20 1.33 -3.89
CA ASN A 170 14.58 1.81 -3.73
C ASN A 170 14.74 2.78 -2.56
N VAL A 171 13.67 3.14 -1.86
CA VAL A 171 13.73 4.01 -0.68
C VAL A 171 13.79 3.16 0.57
N GLU A 172 14.89 3.28 1.30
CA GLU A 172 15.04 2.64 2.60
C GLU A 172 14.41 3.49 3.71
N TRP A 173 13.69 2.78 4.59
CA TRP A 173 13.00 3.35 5.74
C TRP A 173 13.56 2.79 7.05
N ILE A 174 13.68 3.66 8.04
CA ILE A 174 14.14 3.35 9.38
C ILE A 174 13.16 3.89 10.42
N TYR A 175 12.99 3.16 11.52
CA TYR A 175 12.29 3.67 12.69
C TYR A 175 13.30 4.37 13.61
N GLU A 176 13.05 5.64 13.93
CA GLU A 176 13.77 6.38 14.96
C GLU A 176 12.78 6.71 16.09
N GLY A 177 12.87 5.96 17.19
CA GLY A 177 11.84 6.00 18.23
C GLY A 177 10.48 5.55 17.70
N SER A 178 9.48 6.43 17.73
CA SER A 178 8.13 6.19 17.17
C SER A 178 7.91 6.78 15.78
N GLU A 179 8.91 7.48 15.22
CA GLU A 179 8.82 8.13 13.92
C GLU A 179 9.44 7.25 12.82
N LEU A 180 8.82 7.25 11.65
CA LEU A 180 9.29 6.52 10.48
C LEU A 180 9.89 7.51 9.49
N LYS A 181 11.17 7.33 9.18
CA LYS A 181 11.94 8.27 8.37
C LYS A 181 12.57 7.59 7.16
N ARG A 182 12.76 8.36 6.09
CA ARG A 182 13.51 7.91 4.91
C ARG A 182 15.00 8.00 5.23
N MET A 183 15.72 6.89 5.09
CA MET A 183 17.14 6.81 5.41
C MET A 183 17.97 7.84 4.64
N VAL A 184 17.66 8.03 3.34
CA VAL A 184 18.33 9.02 2.48
C VAL A 184 18.19 10.44 3.02
N LEU A 185 17.05 10.80 3.63
CA LEU A 185 16.86 12.14 4.19
C LEU A 185 17.66 12.34 5.48
N GLU A 186 17.81 11.29 6.29
CA GLU A 186 18.67 11.35 7.48
C GLU A 186 20.16 11.39 7.09
N GLU A 187 20.60 10.62 6.09
CA GLU A 187 21.97 10.70 5.56
C GLU A 187 22.30 12.11 5.04
N ILE A 188 21.40 12.70 4.24
CA ILE A 188 21.55 14.08 3.73
C ILE A 188 21.65 15.06 4.90
N LYS A 189 20.82 14.90 5.94
CA LYS A 189 20.81 15.78 7.10
C LYS A 189 22.10 15.64 7.92
N GLU A 190 22.53 14.43 8.22
CA GLU A 190 23.80 14.16 8.91
C GLU A 190 25.00 14.70 8.14
N ASP A 191 25.00 14.55 6.80
CA ASP A 191 26.03 15.11 5.95
C ASP A 191 26.02 16.65 6.01
N LEU A 192 24.84 17.28 5.94
CA LEU A 192 24.69 18.75 6.02
C LEU A 192 25.01 19.34 7.41
N ASP A 193 24.87 18.56 8.48
CA ASP A 193 25.18 18.98 9.86
C ASP A 193 26.70 18.95 10.16
N LYS A 194 27.54 18.43 9.26
CA LYS A 194 29.01 18.44 9.41
C LYS A 194 29.57 19.86 9.27
N ALA A 195 30.46 20.24 10.19
CA ALA A 195 31.17 21.51 10.10
C ALA A 195 32.19 21.50 8.93
N ASN A 196 32.17 22.57 8.11
CA ASN A 196 33.05 22.82 6.95
C ASN A 196 32.79 21.94 5.71
N LEU A 197 31.54 21.86 5.25
CA LEU A 197 31.21 21.30 3.94
C LEU A 197 31.73 22.17 2.80
N THR A 198 32.20 21.52 1.74
CA THR A 198 32.53 22.15 0.47
C THR A 198 31.27 22.45 -0.35
N GLU A 199 31.36 23.38 -1.30
CA GLU A 199 30.24 23.65 -2.24
C GLU A 199 29.83 22.40 -3.04
N GLU A 200 30.80 21.54 -3.37
CA GLU A 200 30.57 20.28 -4.09
C GLU A 200 29.75 19.29 -3.25
N GLU A 201 30.09 19.09 -1.97
CA GLU A 201 29.34 18.23 -1.05
C GLU A 201 27.91 18.75 -0.80
N ILE A 202 27.71 20.07 -0.79
CA ILE A 202 26.38 20.67 -0.68
C ILE A 202 25.56 20.38 -1.93
N LEU A 203 26.14 20.54 -3.13
CA LEU A 203 25.48 20.25 -4.39
C LEU A 203 25.13 18.77 -4.54
N GLU A 204 26.03 17.86 -4.16
CA GLU A 204 25.75 16.42 -4.16
C GLU A 204 24.58 16.05 -3.24
N ASN A 205 24.55 16.61 -2.02
CA ASN A 205 23.45 16.37 -1.09
C ASN A 205 22.13 16.98 -1.58
N PHE A 206 22.18 18.13 -2.24
CA PHE A 206 21.01 18.72 -2.88
C PHE A 206 20.51 17.86 -4.06
N GLU A 207 21.40 17.32 -4.89
CA GLU A 207 21.03 16.38 -5.95
C GLU A 207 20.43 15.07 -5.39
N LYS A 208 21.02 14.52 -4.32
CA LYS A 208 20.44 13.38 -3.60
C LYS A 208 19.04 13.72 -3.11
N PHE A 209 18.83 14.90 -2.51
CA PHE A 209 17.52 15.36 -2.04
C PHE A 209 16.51 15.45 -3.17
N LEU A 210 16.86 16.06 -4.31
CA LEU A 210 15.97 16.19 -5.47
C LEU A 210 15.50 14.84 -6.01
N LYS A 211 16.32 13.80 -5.92
CA LYS A 211 15.95 12.42 -6.31
C LYS A 211 14.96 11.75 -5.33
N THR A 212 14.71 12.35 -4.16
CA THR A 212 13.74 11.84 -3.17
C THR A 212 12.35 12.48 -3.26
N LEU A 213 12.22 13.59 -4.00
CA LEU A 213 10.95 14.28 -4.25
C LEU A 213 10.12 13.53 -5.29
#